data_AF-A0A7C6V5X3-F1
#
_entry.id   AF-A0A7C6V5X3-F1
#
_cell.length_a   1.000
_cell.length_b   1.000
_cell.length_c   1.000
_cell.angle_alpha   90.00
_cell.angle_beta   90.00
_cell.angle_gamma   90.00
#
_symmetry.space_group_name_H-M   'P 1'
#
loop_
_entity.id
_entity.type
_entity.pdbx_description
1 polymer ?
#
loop_
_entity_poly.entity_id
_entity_poly.type
_entity_poly.pdbx_seq_one_letter_code
_entity_poly.pdbx_strand_id
1 'polypeptide(L)' 'ICLNGAAARLVQPGDTVIIIAYALMTPEEAAGFTPRVVLVDGRNRVMEVRRGEVPGKVG' A
#
# COMPACT_ATOMS: atom_id res chain seq x y z
N ILE A 1 -8.03 10.67 -1.62
CA ILE A 1 -6.56 10.74 -1.82
C ILE A 1 -6.24 12.02 -2.58
N CYS A 2 -5.17 12.73 -2.22
CA CYS A 2 -4.73 13.94 -2.92
C CYS A 2 -3.21 13.91 -3.06
N LEU A 3 -2.69 14.08 -4.28
CA LEU A 3 -1.26 14.22 -4.55
C LEU A 3 -0.96 15.69 -4.83
N ASN A 4 0.00 16.25 -4.10
CA ASN A 4 0.28 17.68 -4.08
C ASN A 4 1.63 18.00 -4.73
N GLY A 5 1.80 19.26 -5.13
CA GLY A 5 3.09 19.78 -5.62
C GLY A 5 3.56 19.08 -6.90
N ALA A 6 4.85 18.73 -6.96
CA ALA A 6 5.43 18.09 -8.15
C ALA A 6 4.78 16.73 -8.48
N ALA A 7 4.33 15.98 -7.47
CA ALA A 7 3.66 14.69 -7.68
C ALA A 7 2.34 14.84 -8.46
N ALA A 8 1.64 15.97 -8.33
CA ALA A 8 0.41 16.26 -9.06
C ALA A 8 0.60 16.34 -10.59
N ARG A 9 1.84 16.48 -11.06
CA ARG A 9 2.17 16.50 -12.50
C ARG A 9 2.27 15.10 -13.10
N LEU A 10 2.34 14.06 -12.27
CA LEU A 10 2.58 12.67 -12.67
C LEU A 10 1.31 11.80 -12.58
N VAL A 11 0.20 12.35 -12.10
CA VAL A 11 -1.07 11.66 -11.88
C VAL A 11 -2.25 12.59 -12.17
N GLN A 12 -3.42 12.02 -12.43
CA GLN A 12 -4.67 12.75 -12.63
C GLN A 12 -5.75 12.28 -11.65
N PRO A 13 -6.74 13.14 -11.30
CA PRO A 13 -7.93 12.68 -10.58
C PRO A 13 -8.61 11.52 -11.31
N GLY A 14 -8.75 10.38 -10.62
CA GLY A 14 -9.33 9.15 -11.18
C GLY A 14 -8.31 8.02 -11.37
N ASP A 15 -7.01 8.32 -11.37
CA ASP A 15 -5.97 7.28 -11.44
C ASP A 15 -6.00 6.39 -10.20
N THR A 16 -5.80 5.08 -10.42
CA THR A 16 -5.58 4.12 -9.34
C THR A 16 -4.11 4.11 -8.96
N VAL A 17 -3.82 4.27 -7.67
CA VAL A 17 -2.46 4.34 -7.13
C VAL A 17 -2.25 3.36 -5.98
N ILE A 18 -1.00 2.97 -5.75
CA ILE A 18 -0.59 2.18 -4.58
C ILE A 18 0.27 3.06 -3.68
N ILE A 19 -0.05 3.09 -2.38
CA ILE A 19 0.73 3.81 -1.36
C ILE A 19 1.47 2.77 -0.51
N ILE A 20 2.80 2.86 -0.46
CA ILE A 20 3.65 1.91 0.26
C ILE A 20 4.50 2.66 1.29
N ALA A 21 4.59 2.10 2.49
CA ALA A 21 5.52 2.54 3.52
C ALA A 21 6.55 1.43 3.77
N TYR A 22 7.83 1.80 3.82
CA TYR A 22 8.94 0.89 4.08
C TYR A 22 9.58 1.20 5.43
N ALA A 23 10.22 0.21 6.02
CA ALA A 23 10.98 0.34 7.25
C ALA A 23 12.28 -0.46 7.13
N LEU A 24 13.34 0.05 7.78
CA LEU A 24 14.57 -0.72 7.98
C LEU A 24 14.35 -1.67 9.15
N MET A 25 14.80 -2.91 8.98
CA MET A 25 14.63 -3.99 9.95
C MET A 25 15.91 -4.83 9.96
N THR A 26 16.22 -5.42 11.11
CA THR A 26 17.21 -6.51 11.14
C THR A 26 16.63 -7.77 10.48
N PRO A 27 17.47 -8.74 10.07
CA PRO A 27 16.98 -10.01 9.53
C PRO A 27 15.98 -10.72 10.45
N GLU A 28 16.18 -10.65 11.76
CA GLU A 28 15.33 -11.29 12.78
C GLU A 28 13.96 -10.61 12.86
N GLU A 29 13.93 -9.28 12.82
CA GLU A 29 12.69 -8.51 12.78
C GLU A 29 11.92 -8.76 11.47
N ALA A 30 12.63 -8.77 10.34
CA ALA A 30 12.04 -9.01 9.03
C ALA A 30 11.44 -10.41 8.89
N ALA A 31 12.07 -11.43 9.48
CA ALA A 31 11.60 -12.81 9.41
C ALA A 31 10.19 -13.00 10.03
N GLY A 32 9.88 -12.24 11.08
CA GLY A 32 8.57 -12.25 11.73
C GLY A 32 7.62 -11.14 11.27
N PHE A 33 8.09 -10.21 10.42
CA PHE A 33 7.31 -9.05 10.06
C PHE A 33 6.13 -9.41 9.17
N THR A 34 4.95 -8.96 9.57
CA THR A 34 3.69 -9.21 8.87
C THR A 34 3.12 -7.86 8.40
N PRO A 35 3.25 -7.51 7.11
CA PRO A 35 2.79 -6.22 6.60
C PRO A 35 1.28 -6.07 6.74
N ARG A 36 0.81 -4.84 6.90
CA ARG A 36 -0.61 -4.51 6.90
C ARG A 36 -1.00 -4.01 5.51
N VAL A 37 -1.90 -4.73 4.85
CA VAL A 37 -2.44 -4.37 3.53
C VAL A 37 -3.87 -3.90 3.71
N VAL A 38 -4.21 -2.74 3.12
CA VAL A 38 -5.56 -2.16 3.16
C VAL A 38 -6.11 -2.11 1.75
N LEU A 39 -7.17 -2.87 1.50
CA LEU A 39 -7.89 -2.85 0.24
C LEU A 39 -9.08 -1.89 0.36
N VAL A 40 -9.28 -1.08 -0.68
CA VAL A 40 -10.33 -0.06 -0.71
C VAL A 40 -11.22 -0.22 -1.93
N ASP A 41 -12.44 0.31 -1.85
CA ASP A 41 -13.36 0.40 -2.99
C ASP A 41 -13.02 1.60 -3.91
N GLY A 42 -13.76 1.74 -5.01
CA GLY A 42 -13.61 2.88 -5.94
C GLY A 42 -13.96 4.26 -5.36
N ARG A 43 -14.41 4.32 -4.10
CA ARG A 43 -14.65 5.56 -3.33
C ARG A 43 -13.63 5.74 -2.20
N ASN A 44 -12.52 4.98 -2.22
CA ASN A 44 -11.47 4.96 -1.22
C ASN A 44 -11.95 4.55 0.19
N ARG A 45 -13.06 3.82 0.30
CA ARG A 45 -13.53 3.26 1.58
C ARG A 45 -12.89 1.90 1.81
N VAL A 46 -12.47 1.63 3.05
CA VAL A 46 -11.85 0.36 3.41
C VAL A 46 -12.86 -0.78 3.19
N MET A 47 -12.47 -1.76 2.40
CA MET A 47 -13.20 -3.01 2.22
C MET A 47 -12.62 -4.11 3.11
N GLU A 48 -11.29 -4.21 3.14
CA GLU A 48 -10.59 -5.28 3.83
C GLU A 48 -9.26 -4.79 4.39
N VAL A 49 -8.87 -5.32 5.55
CA VAL A 49 -7.54 -5.11 6.13
C VAL A 49 -6.92 -6.48 6.36
N ARG A 50 -5.85 -6.79 5.64
CA ARG A 50 -5.09 -8.03 5.77
C ARG A 50 -3.84 -7.80 6.60
N ARG A 51 -3.46 -8.82 7.36
CA ARG A 51 -2.16 -8.94 8.01
C ARG A 51 -1.43 -10.09 7.35
N GLY A 52 -0.33 -9.76 6.68
CA GLY A 52 0.48 -10.72 5.95
C GLY A 52 0.07 -10.75 4.49
N GLU A 53 1.08 -10.76 3.64
CA GLU A 53 0.96 -11.01 2.21
C GLU A 53 2.13 -11.92 1.86
N VAL A 54 1.87 -13.04 1.17
CA VAL A 54 2.95 -13.89 0.68
C VAL A 54 3.52 -13.19 -0.55
N PRO A 55 4.83 -12.82 -0.57
CA PRO A 55 5.42 -12.19 -1.74
C PRO A 55 5.18 -13.03 -2.99
N GLY A 56 4.55 -12.44 -4.01
CA GLY A 56 4.32 -13.10 -5.31
C GLY A 56 3.06 -13.96 -5.43
N LYS A 57 2.20 -14.08 -4.41
CA LYS A 57 0.84 -14.60 -4.63
C LYS A 57 -0.04 -13.49 -5.21
N VAL A 58 -0.01 -13.37 -6.54
CA VAL A 58 -1.09 -12.70 -7.27
C VAL A 58 -2.34 -13.54 -7.05
N GLY A 59 -3.39 -12.92 -6.51
CA GLY A 59 -4.70 -13.56 -6.33
C GLY A 59 -5.33 -13.96 -7.65
#